data_AF-A0A3N5ZCA7-F1
#
_entry.id   AF-A0A3N5ZCA7-F1
#
_cell.length_a   1.000
_cell.length_b   1.000
_cell.length_c   1.000
_cell.angle_alpha   90.00
_cell.angle_beta   90.00
_cell.angle_gamma   90.00
#
_symmetry.space_group_name_H-M   'P 1'
#
loop_
_entity.id
_entity.type
_entity.pdbx_description
1 polymer ?
#
loop_
_entity_poly.entity_id
_entity_poly.type
_entity_poly.pdbx_seq_one_letter_code
_entity_poly.pdbx_strand_id
1 'polypeptide(L)'
;MAAVKNVLATRWGIIGVGVFIGVFAALLQKWGNPANMGICVACFDRDIAGALGLHRAAVVQYMRPEIIGFVLGSLIAAYAFKEFRPRAGSAPIVRFMLGVFAMIGALVFLGCPWRALLRLAGGDGNAIFGLAGLIAGIWIGTFFLKAGYNLGRSTATYPSVGWLMPLVMAGFLVLMLVFPQIPDQPQSGVLFYSVKGPGSMHAPLAVSLVIGLA
;
A
#
# COMPACT_ATOMS: atom_id res chain seq x y z
N MET A 1 2.81 29.43 18.02
CA MET A 1 1.51 28.76 18.28
C MET A 1 1.78 27.28 18.46
N ALA A 2 1.29 26.70 19.56
CA ALA A 2 1.78 25.46 20.17
C ALA A 2 1.89 24.28 19.18
N ALA A 3 3.08 23.68 19.10
CA ALA A 3 3.28 22.41 18.43
C ALA A 3 2.44 21.36 19.15
N VAL A 4 1.49 20.74 18.43
CA VAL A 4 0.78 19.57 18.93
C VAL A 4 1.85 18.54 19.29
N LYS A 5 1.98 18.20 20.58
CA LYS A 5 2.91 17.15 21.01
C LYS A 5 2.49 15.87 20.29
N ASN A 6 3.37 15.32 19.46
CA ASN A 6 3.08 14.13 18.67
C ASN A 6 3.06 12.91 19.62
N VAL A 7 1.94 12.68 20.31
CA VAL A 7 1.77 11.61 21.31
C VAL A 7 2.02 10.23 20.67
N LEU A 8 1.69 10.09 19.38
CA LEU A 8 1.93 8.89 18.59
C LEU A 8 3.43 8.61 18.33
N ALA A 9 4.30 9.62 18.41
CA ALA A 9 5.75 9.45 18.24
C ALA A 9 6.47 8.98 19.53
N THR A 10 5.74 8.84 20.64
CA THR A 10 6.30 8.27 21.89
C THR A 10 6.46 6.76 21.77
N ARG A 11 7.30 6.14 22.62
CA ARG A 11 7.49 4.68 22.65
C ARG A 11 6.16 3.92 22.78
N TRP A 12 5.28 4.39 23.67
CA TRP A 12 3.94 3.83 23.87
C TRP A 12 3.02 4.07 22.68
N GLY A 13 3.12 5.23 22.02
CA GLY A 13 2.42 5.52 20.76
C GLY A 13 2.80 4.55 19.65
N ILE A 14 4.10 4.33 19.43
CA ILE A 14 4.61 3.39 18.41
C ILE A 14 4.13 1.95 18.69
N ILE A 15 4.20 1.50 19.96
CA ILE A 15 3.71 0.18 20.35
C ILE A 15 2.20 0.07 20.12
N GLY A 16 1.43 1.10 20.50
CA GLY A 16 -0.03 1.13 20.30
C GLY A 16 -0.42 1.03 18.83
N VAL A 17 0.27 1.78 17.95
CA VAL A 17 0.07 1.70 16.49
C VAL A 17 0.44 0.32 15.96
N GLY A 18 1.56 -0.26 16.41
CA GLY A 18 1.96 -1.61 16.01
C GLY A 18 0.92 -2.68 16.38
N VAL A 19 0.39 -2.62 17.60
CA VAL A 19 -0.70 -3.51 18.06
C VAL A 19 -1.96 -3.30 17.23
N PHE A 20 -2.35 -2.04 16.98
CA PHE A 20 -3.49 -1.71 16.15
C PHE A 20 -3.37 -2.33 14.76
N ILE A 21 -2.29 -2.03 14.03
CA ILE A 21 -2.09 -2.53 12.66
C ILE A 21 -2.04 -4.07 12.65
N GLY A 22 -1.36 -4.69 13.62
CA GLY A 22 -1.27 -6.15 13.74
C GLY A 22 -2.64 -6.82 13.93
N VAL A 23 -3.46 -6.30 14.85
CA VAL A 23 -4.82 -6.80 15.10
C VAL A 23 -5.71 -6.60 13.89
N PHE A 24 -5.73 -5.40 13.31
CA PHE A 24 -6.61 -5.08 12.18
C PHE A 24 -6.24 -5.82 10.91
N ALA A 25 -4.96 -6.11 10.66
CA ALA A 25 -4.59 -6.95 9.53
C ALA A 25 -5.05 -8.40 9.66
N ALA A 26 -4.97 -8.98 10.87
CA ALA A 26 -5.49 -10.31 11.13
C ALA A 26 -7.02 -10.34 11.02
N LEU A 27 -7.71 -9.31 11.52
CA LEU A 27 -9.15 -9.17 11.37
C LEU A 27 -9.57 -8.99 9.91
N LEU A 28 -8.81 -8.24 9.10
CA LEU A 28 -9.08 -8.11 7.66
C LEU A 28 -8.98 -9.44 6.92
N GLN A 29 -8.04 -10.32 7.29
CA GLN A 29 -8.00 -11.69 6.75
C GLN A 29 -9.29 -12.45 7.09
N LYS A 30 -9.77 -12.33 8.34
CA LYS A 30 -11.03 -12.95 8.79
C LYS A 30 -12.26 -12.35 8.09
N TRP A 31 -12.23 -11.07 7.77
CA TRP A 31 -13.34 -10.35 7.12
C TRP A 31 -13.37 -10.50 5.59
N GLY A 32 -12.42 -11.20 4.99
CA GLY A 32 -12.51 -11.61 3.59
C GLY A 32 -11.30 -11.24 2.72
N ASN A 33 -10.32 -10.48 3.24
CA ASN A 33 -9.07 -10.28 2.50
C ASN A 33 -8.29 -11.59 2.37
N PRO A 34 -7.41 -11.72 1.35
CA PRO A 34 -6.68 -12.97 1.14
C PRO A 34 -5.90 -13.36 2.40
N ALA A 35 -6.05 -14.63 2.81
CA ALA A 35 -5.46 -15.16 4.04
C ALA A 35 -3.94 -14.95 4.13
N ASN A 36 -3.25 -14.88 2.99
CA ASN A 36 -1.82 -14.65 2.91
C ASN A 36 -1.43 -13.20 2.59
N MET A 37 -2.35 -12.23 2.63
CA MET A 37 -2.06 -10.84 2.26
C MET A 37 -2.51 -9.82 3.31
N GLY A 38 -3.61 -10.03 4.05
CA GLY A 38 -4.11 -9.10 5.08
C GLY A 38 -4.21 -7.65 4.60
N ILE A 39 -3.11 -6.88 4.78
CA ILE A 39 -2.86 -5.56 4.19
C ILE A 39 -1.49 -5.58 3.46
N CYS A 40 -1.40 -6.07 2.22
CA CYS A 40 -0.14 -6.01 1.47
C CYS A 40 -0.23 -4.98 0.34
N VAL A 41 0.42 -3.84 0.56
CA VAL A 41 0.44 -2.69 -0.38
C VAL A 41 0.87 -3.12 -1.78
N ALA A 42 1.98 -3.85 -1.92
CA ALA A 42 2.47 -4.29 -3.22
C ALA A 42 1.48 -5.20 -3.98
N CYS A 43 0.80 -6.11 -3.28
CA CYS A 43 -0.19 -6.98 -3.92
C CYS A 43 -1.46 -6.20 -4.28
N PHE A 44 -1.84 -5.23 -3.46
CA PHE A 44 -3.03 -4.42 -3.68
C PHE A 44 -2.83 -3.41 -4.81
N ASP A 45 -1.64 -2.81 -4.94
CA ASP A 45 -1.30 -1.96 -6.08
C ASP A 45 -1.34 -2.75 -7.41
N ARG A 46 -0.88 -4.01 -7.39
CA ARG A 46 -1.06 -4.92 -8.54
C ARG A 46 -2.54 -5.17 -8.81
N ASP A 47 -3.35 -5.48 -7.78
CA ASP A 47 -4.78 -5.74 -7.97
C ASP A 47 -5.52 -4.51 -8.55
N ILE A 48 -5.13 -3.30 -8.12
CA ILE A 48 -5.62 -2.02 -8.66
C ILE A 48 -5.20 -1.85 -10.12
N ALA A 49 -3.93 -2.11 -10.46
CA ALA A 49 -3.46 -2.08 -11.84
C ALA A 49 -4.22 -3.08 -12.72
N GLY A 50 -4.55 -4.25 -12.18
CA GLY A 50 -5.39 -5.24 -12.82
C GLY A 50 -6.83 -4.78 -13.04
N ALA A 51 -7.42 -4.09 -12.06
CA ALA A 51 -8.76 -3.53 -12.14
C ALA A 51 -8.87 -2.42 -13.20
N LEU A 52 -7.83 -1.61 -13.35
CA LEU A 52 -7.72 -0.58 -14.38
C LEU A 52 -7.37 -1.15 -15.77
N GLY A 53 -7.10 -2.46 -15.86
CA GLY A 53 -6.73 -3.12 -17.12
C GLY A 53 -5.31 -2.83 -17.61
N LEU A 54 -4.43 -2.31 -16.75
CA LEU A 54 -3.00 -2.10 -17.06
C LEU A 54 -2.26 -3.44 -17.25
N HIS A 55 -2.81 -4.52 -16.72
CA HIS A 55 -2.46 -5.89 -17.07
C HIS A 55 -3.71 -6.78 -17.13
N ARG A 56 -3.62 -7.95 -17.78
CA ARG A 56 -4.75 -8.86 -18.05
C ARG A 56 -4.78 -10.15 -17.22
N ALA A 57 -4.07 -10.18 -16.10
CA ALA A 57 -4.09 -11.33 -15.20
C ALA A 57 -5.44 -11.42 -14.46
N ALA A 58 -6.34 -12.29 -14.93
CA ALA A 58 -7.74 -12.40 -14.47
C ALA A 58 -7.92 -12.76 -12.98
N VAL A 59 -6.89 -13.28 -12.32
CA VAL A 59 -6.93 -13.71 -10.91
C VAL A 59 -6.66 -12.59 -9.90
N VAL A 60 -6.20 -11.43 -10.37
CA VAL A 60 -5.68 -10.32 -9.54
C VAL A 60 -6.18 -8.97 -10.06
N GLN A 61 -7.51 -8.81 -10.11
CA GLN A 61 -8.19 -7.61 -10.59
C GLN A 61 -9.25 -7.22 -9.58
N TYR A 62 -8.95 -6.20 -8.78
CA TYR A 62 -9.90 -5.64 -7.83
C TYR A 62 -9.41 -4.27 -7.37
N MET A 63 -10.31 -3.28 -7.39
CA MET A 63 -10.00 -1.96 -6.85
C MET A 63 -9.97 -2.05 -5.32
N ARG A 64 -8.77 -2.04 -4.73
CA ARG A 64 -8.57 -2.23 -3.27
C ARG A 64 -8.84 -0.92 -2.51
N PRO A 65 -9.96 -0.79 -1.78
CA PRO A 65 -10.30 0.43 -1.04
C PRO A 65 -9.34 0.72 0.13
N GLU A 66 -8.59 -0.28 0.62
CA GLU A 66 -7.59 -0.11 1.67
C GLU A 66 -6.50 0.89 1.28
N ILE A 67 -6.02 0.82 0.03
CA ILE A 67 -4.97 1.72 -0.48
C ILE A 67 -5.50 3.14 -0.63
N ILE A 68 -6.74 3.27 -1.10
CA ILE A 68 -7.42 4.57 -1.17
C ILE A 68 -7.54 5.18 0.23
N GLY A 69 -7.96 4.36 1.21
CA GLY A 69 -8.00 4.73 2.61
C GLY A 69 -6.65 5.23 3.12
N PHE A 70 -5.55 4.49 2.88
CA PHE A 70 -4.21 4.90 3.34
C PHE A 70 -3.76 6.23 2.77
N VAL A 71 -3.99 6.47 1.48
CA VAL A 71 -3.60 7.75 0.86
C VAL A 71 -4.44 8.90 1.40
N LEU A 72 -5.76 8.73 1.55
CA LEU A 72 -6.64 9.77 2.08
C LEU A 72 -6.43 10.00 3.59
N GLY A 73 -6.25 8.94 4.37
CA GLY A 73 -5.98 8.99 5.80
C GLY A 73 -4.65 9.66 6.10
N SER A 74 -3.60 9.31 5.36
CA SER A 74 -2.30 9.99 5.49
C SER A 74 -2.35 11.47 5.10
N LEU A 75 -3.18 11.85 4.11
CA LEU A 75 -3.42 13.26 3.78
C LEU A 75 -4.12 13.99 4.93
N ILE A 76 -5.19 13.42 5.48
CA ILE A 76 -5.94 14.00 6.62
C ILE A 76 -5.01 14.17 7.82
N ALA A 77 -4.23 13.14 8.15
CA ALA A 77 -3.26 13.19 9.24
C ALA A 77 -2.21 14.29 9.00
N ALA A 78 -1.66 14.39 7.78
CA ALA A 78 -0.67 15.42 7.45
C ALA A 78 -1.21 16.84 7.63
N TYR A 79 -2.50 17.08 7.33
CA TYR A 79 -3.15 18.36 7.58
C TYR A 79 -3.49 18.59 9.06
N ALA A 80 -4.00 17.57 9.76
CA ALA A 80 -4.34 17.65 11.18
C ALA A 80 -3.11 17.98 12.05
N PHE A 81 -1.97 17.36 11.75
CA PHE A 81 -0.70 17.61 12.43
C PHE A 81 0.10 18.77 11.84
N LYS A 82 -0.39 19.41 10.76
CA LYS A 82 0.29 20.51 10.05
C LYS A 82 1.69 20.14 9.54
N GLU A 83 1.87 18.88 9.17
CA GLU A 83 3.12 18.32 8.62
C GLU A 83 3.08 18.17 7.09
N PHE A 84 1.99 18.58 6.44
CA PHE A 84 1.86 18.53 4.98
C PHE A 84 2.94 19.39 4.30
N ARG A 85 3.87 18.73 3.61
CA ARG A 85 4.97 19.36 2.88
C ARG A 85 5.10 18.76 1.48
N PRO A 86 4.50 19.39 0.46
CA PRO A 86 4.61 18.93 -0.92
C PRO A 86 6.07 19.07 -1.40
N ARG A 87 6.63 17.96 -1.88
CA ARG A 87 8.01 17.88 -2.35
C ARG A 87 8.06 17.26 -3.74
N ALA A 88 8.86 17.86 -4.61
CA ALA A 88 9.30 17.24 -5.85
C ALA A 88 10.77 16.82 -5.69
N GLY A 89 11.28 16.02 -6.61
CA GLY A 89 12.73 15.82 -6.65
C GLY A 89 13.24 15.42 -8.01
N SER A 90 14.56 15.50 -8.15
CA SER A 90 15.30 15.22 -9.38
C SER A 90 15.47 13.71 -9.62
N ALA A 91 15.99 13.34 -10.80
CA ALA A 91 16.23 11.96 -11.25
C ALA A 91 14.97 11.07 -11.31
N PRO A 92 13.93 11.47 -12.07
CA PRO A 92 12.67 10.72 -12.16
C PRO A 92 12.87 9.30 -12.71
N ILE A 93 13.75 9.12 -13.70
CA ILE A 93 13.98 7.81 -14.32
C ILE A 93 14.59 6.80 -13.33
N VAL A 94 15.51 7.25 -12.48
CA VAL A 94 16.16 6.39 -11.48
C VAL A 94 15.15 5.98 -10.42
N ARG A 95 14.34 6.92 -9.93
CA ARG A 95 13.27 6.63 -8.95
C ARG A 95 12.23 5.67 -9.52
N PHE A 96 11.85 5.86 -10.77
CA PHE A 96 10.95 4.96 -11.47
C PHE A 96 11.55 3.55 -11.57
N MET A 97 12.82 3.43 -11.97
CA MET A 97 13.48 2.13 -12.08
C MET A 97 13.63 1.42 -10.74
N LEU A 98 13.97 2.14 -9.67
CA LEU A 98 13.96 1.59 -8.32
C LEU A 98 12.57 1.08 -7.92
N GLY A 99 11.51 1.80 -8.28
CA GLY A 99 10.13 1.35 -8.08
C GLY A 99 9.79 0.07 -8.86
N VAL A 100 10.20 -0.03 -10.12
CA VAL A 100 10.01 -1.23 -10.95
C VAL A 100 10.71 -2.44 -10.32
N PHE A 101 11.99 -2.32 -9.96
CA PHE A 101 12.72 -3.42 -9.30
C PHE A 101 12.14 -3.77 -7.93
N ALA A 102 11.68 -2.78 -7.16
CA ALA A 102 11.02 -3.01 -5.88
C ALA A 102 9.71 -3.80 -6.06
N MET A 103 8.89 -3.46 -7.06
CA MET A 103 7.65 -4.18 -7.35
C MET A 103 7.90 -5.59 -7.87
N ILE A 104 8.87 -5.77 -8.78
CA ILE A 104 9.27 -7.10 -9.27
C ILE A 104 9.74 -7.96 -8.09
N GLY A 105 10.64 -7.44 -7.26
CA GLY A 105 11.16 -8.15 -6.09
C GLY A 105 10.05 -8.50 -5.08
N ALA A 106 9.16 -7.56 -4.77
CA ALA A 106 8.06 -7.78 -3.84
C ALA A 106 7.07 -8.84 -4.33
N LEU A 107 6.80 -8.91 -5.63
CA LEU A 107 5.88 -9.87 -6.22
C LEU A 107 6.51 -11.26 -6.41
N VAL A 108 7.76 -11.34 -6.88
CA VAL A 108 8.47 -12.62 -7.14
C VAL A 108 8.83 -13.32 -5.84
N PHE A 109 9.45 -12.61 -4.89
CA PHE A 109 9.88 -13.21 -3.62
C PHE A 109 8.78 -13.16 -2.55
N LEU A 110 7.61 -12.59 -2.88
CA LEU A 110 6.49 -12.37 -1.97
C LEU A 110 6.91 -11.62 -0.67
N GLY A 111 7.97 -10.83 -0.77
CA GLY A 111 8.73 -10.26 0.34
C GLY A 111 8.22 -8.91 0.83
N CYS A 112 6.96 -8.55 0.59
CA CYS A 112 6.40 -7.35 1.23
C CYS A 112 6.45 -7.58 2.76
N PRO A 113 7.00 -6.64 3.57
CA PRO A 113 7.28 -6.89 4.99
C PRO A 113 6.05 -7.38 5.74
N TRP A 114 4.88 -6.87 5.37
CA TRP A 114 3.61 -7.28 5.93
C TRP A 114 3.22 -8.72 5.59
N ARG A 115 3.29 -9.08 4.31
CA ARG A 115 2.97 -10.43 3.84
C ARG A 115 3.95 -11.46 4.38
N ALA A 116 5.23 -11.14 4.42
CA ALA A 116 6.24 -12.01 5.02
C ALA A 116 5.92 -12.26 6.51
N LEU A 117 5.61 -11.20 7.26
CA LEU A 117 5.29 -11.34 8.69
C LEU A 117 3.99 -12.12 8.93
N LEU A 118 2.93 -11.85 8.17
CA LEU A 118 1.66 -12.59 8.28
C LEU A 118 1.81 -14.06 7.87
N ARG A 119 2.62 -14.37 6.86
CA ARG A 119 2.93 -15.75 6.46
C ARG A 119 3.71 -16.48 7.55
N LEU A 120 4.71 -15.82 8.14
CA LEU A 120 5.47 -16.37 9.25
C LEU A 120 4.58 -16.64 10.46
N ALA A 121 3.68 -15.71 10.80
CA ALA A 121 2.69 -15.87 11.87
C ALA A 121 1.70 -17.02 11.57
N GLY A 122 1.39 -17.27 10.30
CA GLY A 122 0.59 -18.41 9.85
C GLY A 122 1.35 -19.74 9.77
N GLY A 123 2.62 -19.79 10.17
CA GLY A 123 3.43 -21.01 10.20
C GLY A 123 4.19 -21.35 8.91
N ASP A 124 4.23 -20.43 7.93
CA ASP A 124 4.96 -20.65 6.67
C ASP A 124 6.44 -20.31 6.82
N GLY A 125 7.27 -21.34 6.99
CA GLY A 125 8.73 -21.22 7.13
C GLY A 125 9.43 -20.59 5.92
N ASN A 126 8.84 -20.61 4.73
CA ASN A 126 9.42 -19.95 3.55
C ASN A 126 9.46 -18.42 3.71
N ALA A 127 8.64 -17.87 4.61
CA ALA A 127 8.68 -16.45 4.93
C ALA A 127 10.02 -16.01 5.53
N ILE A 128 10.76 -16.92 6.19
CA ILE A 128 12.08 -16.63 6.77
C ILE A 128 13.08 -16.25 5.67
N PHE A 129 13.12 -17.01 4.58
CA PHE A 129 13.98 -16.70 3.44
C PHE A 129 13.58 -15.40 2.75
N GLY A 130 12.26 -15.14 2.62
CA GLY A 130 11.76 -13.87 2.11
C GLY A 130 12.19 -12.67 2.98
N LEU A 131 12.10 -12.80 4.30
CA LEU A 131 12.51 -11.77 5.25
C LEU A 131 14.03 -11.58 5.27
N ALA A 132 14.81 -12.67 5.23
CA ALA A 132 16.27 -12.62 5.14
C ALA A 132 16.71 -11.92 3.85
N GLY A 133 16.07 -12.20 2.71
CA GLY A 133 16.30 -11.51 1.45
C GLY A 133 15.98 -10.02 1.52
N LEU A 134 14.87 -9.64 2.16
CA LEU A 134 14.51 -8.24 2.39
C LEU A 134 15.56 -7.54 3.27
N ILE A 135 15.99 -8.17 4.37
CA ILE A 135 17.01 -7.63 5.28
C ILE A 135 18.34 -7.44 4.54
N ALA A 136 18.79 -8.45 3.78
CA ALA A 136 20.02 -8.38 3.00
C ALA A 136 19.95 -7.29 1.93
N GLY A 137 18.82 -7.16 1.22
CA GLY A 137 18.59 -6.11 0.23
C GLY A 137 18.62 -4.71 0.83
N ILE A 138 17.96 -4.49 1.98
CA ILE A 138 18.02 -3.23 2.73
C ILE A 138 19.47 -2.96 3.16
N TRP A 139 20.17 -3.95 3.69
CA TRP A 139 21.56 -3.81 4.13
C TRP A 139 22.48 -3.36 3.00
N ILE A 140 22.42 -4.02 1.84
CA ILE A 140 23.15 -3.62 0.63
C ILE A 140 22.77 -2.19 0.22
N GLY A 141 21.47 -1.87 0.18
CA GLY A 141 20.99 -0.52 -0.14
C GLY A 141 21.54 0.56 0.80
N THR A 142 21.61 0.28 2.11
CA THR A 142 22.22 1.20 3.08
C THR A 142 23.70 1.38 2.87
N PHE A 143 24.42 0.38 2.37
CA PHE A 143 25.84 0.50 2.02
C PHE A 143 26.04 1.47 0.85
N PHE A 144 25.23 1.37 -0.21
CA PHE A 144 25.27 2.32 -1.33
C PHE A 144 24.95 3.76 -0.89
N LEU A 145 23.96 3.93 -0.02
CA LEU A 145 23.63 5.25 0.54
C LEU A 145 24.80 5.82 1.36
N LYS A 146 25.49 4.99 2.15
CA LYS A 146 26.68 5.40 2.89
C LYS A 146 27.88 5.69 1.99
N ALA A 147 27.98 5.04 0.84
CA ALA A 147 29.03 5.25 -0.15
C ALA A 147 28.84 6.53 -1.01
N GLY A 148 27.81 7.34 -0.75
CA GLY A 148 27.58 8.63 -1.41
C GLY A 148 26.50 8.64 -2.48
N TYR A 149 25.76 7.54 -2.67
CA TYR A 149 24.61 7.52 -3.57
C TYR A 149 23.50 8.46 -3.07
N ASN A 150 23.03 9.39 -3.92
CA ASN A 150 21.95 10.30 -3.60
C ASN A 150 20.97 10.43 -4.79
N LEU A 151 19.66 10.49 -4.49
CA LEU A 151 18.57 10.65 -5.45
C LEU A 151 18.36 12.11 -5.90
N GLY A 152 19.43 12.90 -5.84
CA GLY A 152 19.50 14.33 -6.14
C GLY A 152 18.65 15.21 -5.22
N ARG A 153 18.38 16.45 -5.66
CA ARG A 153 17.72 17.48 -4.85
C ARG A 153 16.24 17.16 -4.65
N SER A 154 15.74 17.33 -3.42
CA SER A 154 14.31 17.45 -3.14
C SER A 154 13.97 18.92 -2.91
N THR A 155 13.04 19.45 -3.69
CA THR A 155 12.61 20.85 -3.63
C THR A 155 11.16 20.94 -3.16
N ALA A 156 10.87 21.95 -2.35
CA ALA A 156 9.48 22.29 -2.05
C ALA A 156 8.77 22.66 -3.35
N THR A 157 7.53 22.22 -3.49
CA THR A 157 6.71 22.49 -4.68
C THR A 157 5.34 23.01 -4.29
N TYR A 158 4.52 23.36 -5.28
CA TYR A 158 3.17 23.86 -5.07
C TYR A 158 2.25 22.78 -4.49
N PRO A 159 1.25 23.15 -3.66
CA PRO A 159 0.35 22.19 -3.01
C PRO A 159 -0.37 21.24 -3.96
N SER A 160 -0.71 21.67 -5.18
CA SER A 160 -1.44 20.82 -6.13
C SER A 160 -0.66 19.57 -6.58
N VAL A 161 0.70 19.56 -6.54
CA VAL A 161 1.45 18.30 -6.76
C VAL A 161 1.14 17.29 -5.66
N GLY A 162 1.08 17.74 -4.40
CA GLY A 162 0.80 16.85 -3.26
C GLY A 162 -0.63 16.33 -3.25
N TRP A 163 -1.56 17.03 -3.91
CA TRP A 163 -2.96 16.62 -4.03
C TRP A 163 -3.22 15.65 -5.18
N LEU A 164 -2.31 15.55 -6.15
CA LEU A 164 -2.52 14.71 -7.33
C LEU A 164 -2.81 13.26 -6.96
N MET A 165 -2.00 12.66 -6.08
CA MET A 165 -2.16 11.26 -5.69
C MET A 165 -3.44 11.00 -4.88
N PRO A 166 -3.77 11.80 -3.84
CA PRO A 166 -5.07 11.70 -3.16
C PRO A 166 -6.26 11.88 -4.08
N LEU A 167 -6.21 12.83 -5.03
CA LEU A 167 -7.30 13.07 -5.98
C LEU A 167 -7.49 11.89 -6.95
N VAL A 168 -6.39 11.28 -7.43
CA VAL A 168 -6.45 10.06 -8.23
C VAL A 168 -7.10 8.92 -7.43
N MET A 169 -6.71 8.74 -6.18
CA MET A 169 -7.29 7.71 -5.31
C MET A 169 -8.76 7.96 -5.00
N ALA A 170 -9.17 9.21 -4.78
CA ALA A 170 -10.57 9.59 -4.66
C ALA A 170 -11.34 9.34 -5.97
N GLY A 171 -10.73 9.63 -7.12
CA GLY A 171 -11.29 9.30 -8.44
C GLY A 171 -11.51 7.80 -8.62
N PHE A 172 -10.58 6.97 -8.15
CA PHE A 172 -10.76 5.52 -8.15
C PHE A 172 -11.86 5.05 -7.21
N LEU A 173 -12.06 5.71 -6.06
CA LEU A 173 -13.19 5.43 -5.17
C LEU A 173 -14.52 5.73 -5.88
N VAL A 174 -14.61 6.87 -6.56
CA VAL A 174 -15.81 7.23 -7.35
C VAL A 174 -16.05 6.22 -8.47
N LEU A 175 -15.00 5.85 -9.22
CA LEU A 175 -15.13 4.82 -10.27
C LEU A 175 -15.62 3.49 -9.71
N MET A 176 -15.12 3.07 -8.54
CA MET A 176 -15.56 1.85 -7.87
C MET A 176 -17.04 1.91 -7.44
N LEU A 177 -17.55 3.09 -7.07
CA LEU A 177 -18.96 3.29 -6.70
C LEU A 177 -19.89 3.34 -7.93
N VAL A 178 -19.42 3.93 -9.03
CA VAL A 178 -20.19 4.04 -10.29
C VAL A 178 -20.23 2.71 -11.03
N PHE A 179 -19.13 1.95 -11.01
CA PHE A 179 -19.01 0.64 -11.65
C PHE A 179 -18.83 -0.46 -10.58
N PRO A 180 -19.86 -0.76 -9.77
CA PRO A 180 -19.75 -1.75 -8.72
C PRO A 180 -19.52 -3.14 -9.33
N GLN A 181 -18.90 -4.01 -8.53
CA GLN A 181 -18.71 -5.41 -8.89
C GLN A 181 -20.07 -6.10 -9.04
N ILE A 182 -20.35 -6.61 -10.23
CA ILE A 182 -21.54 -7.42 -10.50
C ILE A 182 -21.15 -8.89 -10.28
N PRO A 183 -21.93 -9.67 -9.51
CA PRO A 183 -21.64 -11.09 -9.30
C PRO A 183 -21.43 -11.83 -10.62
N ASP A 184 -20.38 -12.66 -10.68
CA ASP A 184 -19.99 -13.50 -11.82
C ASP A 184 -19.64 -12.78 -13.13
N GLN A 185 -19.59 -11.44 -13.15
CA GLN A 185 -19.12 -10.69 -14.32
C GLN A 185 -17.66 -10.28 -14.14
N PRO A 186 -16.77 -10.59 -15.11
CA PRO A 186 -15.36 -10.24 -15.04
C PRO A 186 -15.09 -8.75 -15.29
N GLN A 187 -16.12 -7.98 -15.64
CA GLN A 187 -16.00 -6.57 -15.98
C GLN A 187 -17.30 -5.84 -15.62
N SER A 188 -17.16 -4.67 -15.01
CA SER A 188 -18.26 -3.71 -14.82
C SER A 188 -17.83 -2.38 -15.44
N GLY A 189 -18.40 -2.06 -16.60
CA GLY A 189 -18.04 -0.88 -17.38
C GLY A 189 -16.53 -0.84 -17.71
N VAL A 190 -15.80 0.08 -17.06
CA VAL A 190 -14.37 0.30 -17.29
C VAL A 190 -13.48 -0.55 -16.37
N LEU A 191 -14.02 -1.06 -15.25
CA LEU A 191 -13.27 -1.81 -14.24
C LEU A 191 -13.35 -3.32 -14.48
N PHE A 192 -12.22 -3.99 -14.30
CA PHE A 192 -12.11 -5.45 -14.34
C PHE A 192 -12.15 -6.04 -12.93
N TYR A 193 -12.87 -7.15 -12.78
CA TYR A 193 -13.08 -7.84 -11.52
C TYR A 193 -12.71 -9.31 -11.64
N SER A 194 -11.96 -9.83 -10.67
CA SER A 194 -11.62 -11.24 -10.59
C SER A 194 -12.81 -12.05 -10.09
N VAL A 195 -13.24 -13.04 -10.87
CA VAL A 195 -14.25 -14.03 -10.46
C VAL A 195 -13.66 -15.11 -9.54
N LYS A 196 -12.36 -15.40 -9.70
CA LYS A 196 -11.63 -16.39 -8.90
C LYS A 196 -10.24 -15.87 -8.54
N GLY A 197 -9.67 -16.37 -7.44
CA GLY A 197 -8.31 -16.06 -7.01
C GLY A 197 -8.22 -14.91 -6.00
N PRO A 198 -7.01 -14.39 -5.74
CA PRO A 198 -6.82 -13.37 -4.70
C PRO A 198 -7.63 -12.09 -4.90
N GLY A 199 -7.88 -11.69 -6.16
CA GLY A 199 -8.69 -10.51 -6.46
C GLY A 199 -10.17 -10.65 -6.10
N SER A 200 -10.71 -11.88 -6.06
CA SER A 200 -12.11 -12.13 -5.68
C SER A 200 -12.31 -12.15 -4.16
N MET A 201 -11.23 -12.22 -3.38
CA MET A 201 -11.25 -12.20 -1.92
C MET A 201 -11.03 -10.77 -1.44
N HIS A 202 -12.09 -10.15 -0.90
CA HIS A 202 -12.02 -8.81 -0.35
C HIS A 202 -12.92 -8.66 0.87
N ALA A 203 -12.49 -7.84 1.82
CA ALA A 203 -13.33 -7.44 2.95
C ALA A 203 -14.43 -6.46 2.51
N PRO A 204 -15.47 -6.23 3.33
CA PRO A 204 -16.52 -5.27 3.03
C PRO A 204 -15.95 -3.87 2.81
N LEU A 205 -16.44 -3.17 1.78
CA LEU A 205 -15.94 -1.85 1.35
C LEU A 205 -15.78 -0.86 2.53
N ALA A 206 -16.80 -0.73 3.37
CA ALA A 206 -16.80 0.19 4.50
C ALA A 206 -15.72 -0.17 5.53
N VAL A 207 -15.52 -1.46 5.79
CA VAL A 207 -14.52 -1.95 6.75
C VAL A 207 -13.11 -1.67 6.23
N SER A 208 -12.85 -2.00 4.98
CA SER A 208 -11.55 -1.74 4.35
C SER A 208 -11.22 -0.25 4.26
N LEU A 209 -12.20 0.61 3.96
CA LEU A 209 -12.00 2.06 3.89
C LEU A 209 -11.76 2.67 5.28
N VAL A 210 -12.56 2.29 6.28
CA VAL A 210 -12.40 2.78 7.66
C VAL A 210 -11.04 2.39 8.23
N ILE A 211 -10.62 1.14 8.02
CA ILE A 211 -9.30 0.67 8.49
C ILE A 211 -8.17 1.32 7.71
N GLY A 212 -8.34 1.56 6.40
CA GLY A 212 -7.36 2.30 5.62
C GLY A 212 -7.24 3.77 6.05
N LEU A 213 -8.31 4.39 6.53
CA LEU A 213 -8.30 5.78 7.01
C LEU A 213 -7.70 5.96 8.41
N ALA A 214 -7.71 4.91 9.23
CA ALA A 214 -7.28 4.91 10.63
C ALA A 214 -5.77 4.65 10.79
#